data_AF-A0A6L4Z3A2-F1
#
_entry.id   AF-A0A6L4Z3A2-F1
#
_cell.length_a   1.000
_cell.length_b   1.000
_cell.length_c   1.000
_cell.angle_alpha   90.00
_cell.angle_beta   90.00
_cell.angle_gamma   90.00
#
_symmetry.space_group_name_H-M   'P 1'
#
loop_
_entity.id
_entity.type
_entity.pdbx_description
1 polymer ?
#
loop_
_entity_poly.entity_id
_entity_poly.type
_entity_poly.pdbx_seq_one_letter_code
_entity_poly.pdbx_strand_id
1 'polypeptide(L)'
;MGFTRKRFKMYCPSCGTEERNTSQFCRACGTDMRPLRTALQKPDAITVSATSAREEIGRAIATKIQTLKSASDLKKVAEEVLPEVEKFLESPAERRLRRLRAGVITSAVGLGVTVILLFGRVNIVPLAILGWSGGLLIFLIGLGVILNGLLFSLPKESVPDNTFDRHSLFANEQSSNNSLNNAEHFDPPSTLFSKSNPAEGFNAQYLTPPPSVTEHTTRQLKKNKEEPPKRITAELQ
;
A
#
# COMPACT_ATOMS: atom_id res chain seq x y z
N MET A 1 31.48 9.94 -2.79
CA MET A 1 30.72 9.22 -3.85
C MET A 1 29.60 10.15 -4.31
N GLY A 2 29.63 10.64 -5.55
CA GLY A 2 28.66 11.60 -6.06
C GLY A 2 27.41 10.90 -6.60
N PHE A 3 26.23 11.25 -6.06
CA PHE A 3 24.96 10.79 -6.60
C PHE A 3 24.66 11.50 -7.92
N THR A 4 24.93 10.84 -9.04
CA THR A 4 24.43 11.28 -10.34
C THR A 4 22.90 11.20 -10.35
N ARG A 5 22.22 12.35 -10.18
CA ARG A 5 20.75 12.42 -10.34
C ARG A 5 20.41 12.06 -11.79
N LYS A 6 19.87 10.85 -11.97
CA LYS A 6 19.30 10.41 -13.24
C LYS A 6 18.11 11.35 -13.55
N ARG A 7 18.27 12.28 -14.49
CA ARG A 7 17.17 13.16 -14.92
C ARG A 7 16.15 12.31 -15.66
N PHE A 8 14.92 12.24 -15.15
CA PHE A 8 13.81 11.62 -15.86
C PHE A 8 13.49 12.48 -17.09
N LYS A 9 13.51 11.86 -18.28
CA LYS A 9 13.02 12.48 -19.51
C LYS A 9 11.50 12.39 -19.50
N MET A 10 10.82 13.51 -19.72
CA MET A 10 9.36 13.56 -19.83
C MET A 10 8.99 13.85 -21.28
N TYR A 11 7.91 13.23 -21.74
CA TYR A 11 7.39 13.41 -23.11
C TYR A 11 5.98 13.96 -23.05
N CYS A 12 5.66 14.87 -23.97
CA CYS A 12 4.31 15.40 -24.11
C CYS A 12 3.36 14.30 -24.63
N PRO A 13 2.18 14.09 -24.02
CA PRO A 13 1.24 13.05 -24.47
C PRO A 13 0.56 13.37 -25.80
N SER A 14 0.44 14.66 -26.19
CA SER A 14 -0.20 15.04 -27.45
C SER A 14 0.73 14.92 -28.66
N CYS A 15 1.99 15.36 -28.53
CA CYS A 15 2.91 15.45 -29.67
C CYS A 15 4.18 14.61 -29.55
N GLY A 16 4.39 13.92 -28.42
CA GLY A 16 5.57 13.08 -28.18
C GLY A 16 6.89 13.83 -28.00
N THR A 17 6.87 15.17 -28.00
CA THR A 17 8.11 15.97 -27.90
C THR A 17 8.72 15.84 -26.50
N GLU A 18 10.04 15.65 -26.41
CA GLU A 18 10.79 15.63 -25.15
C GLU A 18 10.76 17.03 -24.52
N GLU A 19 10.17 17.16 -23.33
CA GLU A 19 10.12 18.42 -22.60
C GLU A 19 11.15 18.37 -21.47
N ARG A 20 12.21 19.17 -21.59
CA ARG A 20 13.31 19.21 -20.60
C ARG A 20 13.11 20.26 -19.52
N ASN A 21 12.13 21.16 -19.70
CA ASN A 21 11.93 22.32 -18.85
C ASN A 21 10.71 22.17 -17.93
N THR A 22 10.69 22.93 -16.84
CA THR A 22 9.57 23.05 -15.90
C THR A 22 8.40 23.93 -16.42
N SER A 23 8.30 24.15 -17.74
CA SER A 23 7.24 24.96 -18.35
C SER A 23 5.86 24.35 -18.15
N GLN A 24 4.85 25.18 -17.87
CA GLN A 24 3.48 24.72 -17.65
C GLN A 24 2.86 24.11 -18.91
N PHE A 25 3.30 24.53 -20.10
CA PHE A 25 2.80 24.07 -21.39
C PHE A 25 3.92 23.45 -22.24
N CYS A 26 3.56 22.53 -23.13
CA CYS A 26 4.46 21.97 -24.13
C CYS A 26 4.85 23.03 -25.17
N ARG A 27 6.14 23.15 -25.48
CA ARG A 27 6.62 24.13 -26.47
C ARG A 27 6.23 23.83 -27.91
N ALA A 28 5.97 22.56 -28.24
CA ALA A 28 5.65 22.15 -29.60
C ALA A 28 4.16 22.31 -29.93
N CYS A 29 3.27 21.92 -29.01
CA CYS A 29 1.82 21.86 -29.28
C CYS A 29 0.96 22.65 -28.28
N GLY A 30 1.53 23.27 -27.27
CA GLY A 30 0.79 24.08 -26.28
C GLY A 30 0.00 23.30 -25.23
N THR A 31 0.00 21.96 -25.26
CA THR A 31 -0.73 21.14 -24.28
C THR A 31 -0.27 21.42 -22.84
N ASP A 32 -1.21 21.53 -21.90
CA ASP A 32 -0.92 21.71 -20.47
C ASP A 32 -0.25 20.46 -19.88
N MET A 33 0.95 20.64 -19.32
CA MET A 33 1.78 19.61 -18.73
C MET A 33 1.65 19.56 -17.19
N ARG A 34 0.90 20.48 -16.57
CA ARG A 34 0.67 20.49 -15.11
C ARG A 34 0.06 19.16 -14.63
N PRO A 35 -0.98 18.58 -15.25
CA PRO A 35 -1.55 17.31 -14.79
C PRO A 35 -0.54 16.17 -14.85
N LEU A 36 0.28 16.13 -15.91
CA LEU A 36 1.31 15.12 -16.09
C LEU A 36 2.41 15.26 -15.04
N ARG A 37 2.81 16.48 -14.67
CA ARG A 37 3.75 16.69 -13.56
C ARG A 37 3.15 16.25 -12.24
N THR A 38 1.90 16.58 -11.95
CA THR A 38 1.25 16.14 -10.71
C THR A 38 1.19 14.61 -10.62
N ALA A 39 0.95 13.94 -11.75
CA ALA A 39 0.99 12.47 -11.84
C ALA A 39 2.42 11.89 -11.71
N LEU A 40 3.42 12.49 -12.38
CA LEU A 40 4.82 12.02 -12.33
C LEU A 40 5.53 12.35 -11.01
N GLN A 41 5.12 13.41 -10.33
CA GLN A 41 5.66 13.82 -9.04
C GLN A 41 5.10 12.95 -7.90
N LYS A 42 4.02 12.21 -8.16
CA LYS A 42 3.48 11.14 -7.31
C LYS A 42 3.51 9.80 -8.05
N PRO A 43 4.70 9.24 -8.37
CA PRO A 43 4.80 7.93 -9.01
C PRO A 43 4.28 6.80 -8.12
N ASP A 44 3.97 7.12 -6.87
CA ASP A 44 3.32 6.25 -5.90
C ASP A 44 1.88 5.92 -6.24
N ALA A 45 1.35 6.14 -7.44
CA ALA A 45 0.02 5.63 -7.79
C ALA A 45 -0.12 4.10 -7.55
N ILE A 46 0.99 3.34 -7.54
CA ILE A 46 0.98 1.89 -7.24
C ILE A 46 1.05 1.60 -5.71
N THR A 47 1.74 2.44 -4.94
CA THR A 47 1.83 2.34 -3.47
C THR A 47 0.61 2.98 -2.79
N VAL A 48 0.12 4.09 -3.33
CA VAL A 48 -1.15 4.75 -3.01
C VAL A 48 -2.32 3.88 -3.42
N SER A 49 -2.30 3.18 -4.56
CA SER A 49 -3.36 2.21 -4.88
C SER A 49 -3.37 1.03 -3.92
N ALA A 50 -2.21 0.58 -3.44
CA ALA A 50 -2.17 -0.47 -2.42
C ALA A 50 -2.74 0.02 -1.07
N THR A 51 -2.45 1.25 -0.65
CA THR A 51 -3.06 1.82 0.57
C THR A 51 -4.53 2.15 0.39
N SER A 52 -4.92 2.69 -0.76
CA SER A 52 -6.32 2.98 -1.12
C SER A 52 -7.14 1.71 -1.22
N ALA A 53 -6.60 0.64 -1.82
CA ALA A 53 -7.26 -0.66 -1.89
C ALA A 53 -7.43 -1.27 -0.50
N ARG A 54 -6.42 -1.15 0.38
CA ARG A 54 -6.55 -1.57 1.78
C ARG A 54 -7.65 -0.80 2.51
N GLU A 55 -7.76 0.50 2.27
CA GLU A 55 -8.79 1.34 2.88
C GLU A 55 -10.20 1.01 2.34
N GLU A 56 -10.32 0.76 1.03
CA GLU A 56 -11.57 0.36 0.39
C GLU A 56 -12.03 -1.02 0.85
N ILE A 57 -11.11 -2.00 0.93
CA ILE A 57 -11.37 -3.32 1.51
C ILE A 57 -11.79 -3.17 2.99
N GLY A 58 -11.09 -2.32 3.76
CA GLY A 58 -11.44 -2.05 5.15
C GLY A 58 -12.86 -1.49 5.32
N ARG A 59 -13.26 -0.55 4.47
CA ARG A 59 -14.63 0.01 4.46
C ARG A 59 -15.66 -1.03 4.07
N ALA A 60 -15.38 -1.87 3.07
CA ALA A 60 -16.27 -2.95 2.64
C ALA A 60 -16.46 -4.01 3.76
N ILE A 61 -15.39 -4.33 4.50
CA ILE A 61 -15.46 -5.23 5.65
C ILE A 61 -16.26 -4.59 6.79
N ALA A 62 -16.03 -3.32 7.11
CA ALA A 62 -16.76 -2.60 8.15
C ALA A 62 -18.27 -2.53 7.86
N THR A 63 -18.65 -2.28 6.61
CA THR A 63 -20.07 -2.34 6.18
C THR A 63 -20.62 -3.75 6.28
N LYS A 64 -19.86 -4.77 5.89
CA LYS A 64 -20.27 -6.17 6.05
C LYS A 64 -20.52 -6.54 7.52
N ILE A 65 -19.66 -6.10 8.43
CA ILE A 65 -19.81 -6.30 9.89
C ILE A 65 -21.11 -5.68 10.40
N GLN A 66 -21.45 -4.46 9.96
CA GLN A 66 -22.71 -3.80 10.35
C GLN A 66 -23.95 -4.52 9.81
N THR A 67 -23.87 -5.19 8.66
CA THR A 67 -25.01 -5.94 8.09
C THR A 67 -25.29 -7.26 8.80
N LEU A 68 -24.32 -7.83 9.51
CA LEU A 68 -24.47 -9.10 10.24
C LEU A 68 -25.07 -8.83 11.62
N LYS A 69 -26.39 -9.00 11.77
CA LYS A 69 -27.12 -8.82 13.04
C LYS A 69 -26.95 -9.97 14.04
N SER A 70 -26.38 -11.08 13.62
CA SER A 70 -26.24 -12.31 14.40
C SER A 70 -24.80 -12.52 14.87
N ALA A 71 -24.62 -12.77 16.17
CA ALA A 71 -23.31 -13.04 16.76
C ALA A 71 -22.66 -14.33 16.21
N SER A 72 -23.45 -15.32 15.78
CA SER A 72 -22.92 -16.58 15.22
C SER A 72 -22.35 -16.40 13.81
N ASP A 73 -22.95 -15.52 13.01
CA ASP A 73 -22.47 -15.23 11.65
C ASP A 73 -21.22 -14.37 11.68
N LEU A 74 -21.14 -13.44 12.64
CA LEU A 74 -19.94 -12.65 12.88
C LEU A 74 -18.75 -13.54 13.27
N LYS A 75 -18.99 -14.58 14.09
CA LYS A 75 -17.96 -15.54 14.48
C LYS A 75 -17.42 -16.33 13.28
N LYS A 76 -18.28 -16.81 12.39
CA LYS A 76 -17.85 -17.52 11.17
C LYS A 76 -17.01 -16.64 10.26
N VAL A 77 -17.46 -15.41 10.00
CA VAL A 77 -16.72 -14.45 9.16
C VAL A 77 -15.40 -14.06 9.84
N ALA A 78 -15.38 -13.89 11.15
CA ALA A 78 -14.14 -13.62 11.87
C ALA A 78 -13.15 -14.78 11.73
N GLU A 79 -13.56 -16.03 11.95
CA GLU A 79 -12.66 -17.20 11.83
C GLU A 79 -12.12 -17.40 10.41
N GLU A 80 -12.93 -17.09 9.38
CA GLU A 80 -12.56 -17.30 7.98
C GLU A 80 -11.74 -16.13 7.39
N VAL A 81 -12.07 -14.88 7.77
CA VAL A 81 -11.51 -13.66 7.16
C VAL A 81 -10.40 -13.03 8.00
N LEU A 82 -10.36 -13.20 9.33
CA LEU A 82 -9.22 -12.72 10.14
C LEU A 82 -7.87 -13.22 9.62
N PRO A 83 -7.67 -14.52 9.32
CA PRO A 83 -6.34 -14.99 8.93
C PRO A 83 -5.87 -14.40 7.60
N GLU A 84 -6.80 -14.15 6.66
CA GLU A 84 -6.45 -13.47 5.40
C GLU A 84 -6.16 -11.99 5.62
N VAL A 85 -7.01 -11.30 6.39
CA VAL A 85 -6.83 -9.86 6.68
C VAL A 85 -5.56 -9.62 7.48
N GLU A 86 -5.24 -10.48 8.45
CA GLU A 86 -3.99 -10.42 9.20
C GLU A 86 -2.78 -10.59 8.27
N LYS A 87 -2.86 -11.49 7.29
CA LYS A 87 -1.82 -11.70 6.28
C LYS A 87 -1.70 -10.53 5.27
N PHE A 88 -2.80 -9.83 5.00
CA PHE A 88 -2.82 -8.64 4.13
C PHE A 88 -2.39 -7.35 4.86
N LEU A 89 -2.71 -7.25 6.15
CA LEU A 89 -2.34 -6.12 7.02
C LEU A 89 -0.93 -6.27 7.58
N GLU A 90 -0.36 -7.47 7.61
CA GLU A 90 1.06 -7.66 7.90
C GLU A 90 1.86 -6.81 6.90
N SER A 91 2.43 -5.72 7.40
CA SER A 91 3.09 -4.76 6.53
C SER A 91 4.26 -5.48 5.85
N PRO A 92 4.53 -5.20 4.57
CA PRO A 92 5.69 -5.76 3.89
C PRO A 92 6.99 -5.49 4.67
N ALA A 93 7.05 -4.39 5.44
CA ALA A 93 8.14 -4.07 6.36
C ALA A 93 8.25 -5.07 7.53
N GLU A 94 7.13 -5.46 8.14
CA GLU A 94 7.12 -6.42 9.25
C GLU A 94 7.54 -7.82 8.79
N ARG A 95 7.06 -8.26 7.62
CA ARG A 95 7.46 -9.54 7.04
C ARG A 95 8.97 -9.60 6.75
N ARG A 96 9.57 -8.46 6.39
CA ARG A 96 11.03 -8.33 6.22
C ARG A 96 11.76 -8.45 7.56
N LEU A 97 11.25 -7.78 8.59
CA LEU A 97 11.82 -7.85 9.94
C LEU A 97 11.82 -9.28 10.49
N ARG A 98 10.75 -10.05 10.25
CA ARG A 98 10.67 -11.47 10.66
C ARG A 98 11.71 -12.33 9.95
N ARG A 99 11.91 -12.16 8.64
CA ARG A 99 12.95 -12.88 7.88
C ARG A 99 14.36 -12.51 8.32
N LEU A 100 14.60 -11.22 8.59
CA LEU A 100 15.89 -10.75 9.12
C LEU A 100 16.16 -11.36 10.50
N ARG A 101 15.17 -11.37 11.40
CA ARG A 101 15.30 -12.03 12.72
C ARG A 101 15.65 -13.51 12.56
N ALA A 102 14.99 -14.23 11.65
CA ALA A 102 15.31 -15.64 11.38
C ALA A 102 16.74 -15.83 10.84
N GLY A 103 17.19 -14.96 9.93
CA GLY A 103 18.57 -14.98 9.43
C GLY A 103 19.62 -14.67 10.50
N VAL A 104 19.33 -13.72 11.39
CA VAL A 104 20.20 -13.35 12.53
C VAL A 104 20.31 -14.50 13.53
N ILE A 105 19.20 -15.16 13.87
CA ILE A 105 19.21 -16.31 14.79
C ILE A 105 20.01 -17.47 14.18
N THR A 106 19.77 -17.81 12.91
CA THR A 106 20.47 -18.94 12.25
C THR A 106 21.98 -18.67 12.08
N SER A 107 22.38 -17.44 11.74
CA SER A 107 23.79 -17.06 11.70
C SER A 107 24.43 -17.09 13.09
N ALA A 108 23.77 -16.57 14.12
CA ALA A 108 24.28 -16.61 15.50
C ALA A 108 24.50 -18.05 16.00
N VAL A 109 23.59 -18.98 15.68
CA VAL A 109 23.73 -20.41 16.03
C VAL A 109 24.94 -21.02 15.30
N GLY A 110 25.07 -20.81 13.99
CA GLY A 110 26.22 -21.32 13.23
C GLY A 110 27.56 -20.80 13.75
N LEU A 111 27.62 -19.51 14.09
CA LEU A 111 28.81 -18.89 14.68
C LEU A 111 29.10 -19.44 16.08
N GLY A 112 28.08 -19.60 16.92
CA GLY A 112 28.22 -20.17 18.26
C GLY A 112 28.78 -21.60 18.24
N VAL A 113 28.27 -22.46 17.36
CA VAL A 113 28.79 -23.82 17.16
C VAL A 113 30.25 -23.79 16.70
N THR A 114 30.57 -22.91 15.75
CA THR A 114 31.94 -22.76 15.24
C THR A 114 32.91 -22.32 16.35
N VAL A 115 32.52 -21.33 17.16
CA VAL A 115 33.32 -20.81 18.27
C VAL A 115 33.51 -21.85 19.38
N ILE A 116 32.46 -22.56 19.78
CA ILE A 116 32.54 -23.61 20.81
C ILE A 116 33.50 -24.72 20.37
N LEU A 117 33.41 -25.16 19.12
CA LEU A 117 34.31 -26.19 18.58
C LEU A 117 35.74 -25.69 18.36
N LEU A 118 35.92 -24.40 18.10
CA LEU A 118 37.23 -23.75 17.95
C LEU A 118 37.97 -23.65 19.29
N PHE A 119 37.29 -23.24 20.36
CA PHE A 119 37.89 -23.08 21.68
C PHE A 119 37.85 -24.34 22.54
N GLY A 120 36.93 -25.26 22.27
CA GLY A 120 36.68 -26.44 23.10
C GLY A 120 37.79 -27.49 23.16
N ARG A 121 38.98 -27.24 22.57
CA ARG A 121 40.12 -28.16 22.50
C ARG A 121 39.71 -29.63 22.31
N VAL A 122 38.86 -29.87 21.31
CA VAL A 122 38.41 -31.22 21.01
C VAL A 122 39.59 -31.99 20.44
N ASN A 123 40.16 -32.91 21.22
CA ASN A 123 41.34 -33.71 20.81
C ASN A 123 41.06 -34.68 19.65
N ILE A 124 39.84 -34.72 19.13
CA ILE A 124 39.42 -35.56 18.02
C ILE A 124 39.48 -34.74 16.74
N VAL A 125 40.66 -34.72 16.12
CA VAL A 125 40.97 -33.98 14.87
C VAL A 125 39.89 -34.16 13.77
N PRO A 126 39.42 -35.37 13.42
CA PRO A 126 38.43 -35.52 12.35
C PRO A 126 37.07 -34.92 12.70
N LEU A 127 36.66 -34.98 13.97
CA LEU A 127 35.38 -34.44 14.42
C LEU A 127 35.41 -32.90 14.47
N ALA A 128 36.57 -32.32 14.81
CA ALA A 128 36.76 -30.88 14.82
C ALA A 128 36.64 -30.28 13.39
N ILE A 129 37.22 -30.92 12.38
CA ILE A 129 37.14 -30.49 10.98
C ILE A 129 35.69 -30.54 10.47
N LEU A 130 34.98 -31.63 10.77
CA LEU A 130 33.58 -31.79 10.37
C LEU A 130 32.67 -30.76 11.07
N GLY A 131 32.90 -30.53 12.36
CA GLY A 131 32.09 -29.60 13.12
C GLY A 131 32.33 -28.13 12.74
N TRP A 132 33.58 -27.73 12.45
CA TRP A 132 33.87 -26.39 11.94
C TRP A 132 33.23 -26.13 10.58
N SER A 133 33.36 -27.07 9.65
CA SER A 133 32.77 -26.94 8.31
C SER A 133 31.24 -26.87 8.38
N GLY A 134 30.60 -27.68 9.24
CA GLY A 134 29.16 -27.63 9.47
C GLY A 134 28.69 -26.31 10.10
N GLY A 135 29.37 -25.83 11.15
CA GLY A 135 29.06 -24.56 11.80
C GLY A 135 29.19 -23.36 10.86
N LEU A 136 30.28 -23.33 10.06
CA LEU A 136 30.52 -22.29 9.07
C LEU A 136 29.46 -22.32 7.95
N LEU A 137 29.04 -23.51 7.50
CA LEU A 137 28.00 -23.66 6.50
C LEU A 137 26.66 -23.09 6.99
N ILE A 138 26.24 -23.43 8.21
CA ILE A 138 25.01 -22.89 8.82
C ILE A 138 25.08 -21.37 8.96
N PHE A 139 26.24 -20.85 9.38
CA PHE A 139 26.48 -19.42 9.46
C PHE A 139 26.30 -18.73 8.11
N LEU A 140 26.89 -19.27 7.04
CA LEU A 140 26.77 -18.72 5.68
C LEU A 140 25.35 -18.78 5.14
N ILE A 141 24.57 -19.83 5.47
CA ILE A 141 23.15 -19.89 5.12
C ILE A 141 22.38 -18.76 5.81
N GLY A 142 22.58 -18.55 7.12
CA GLY A 142 21.96 -17.45 7.86
C GLY A 142 22.33 -16.08 7.29
N LEU A 143 23.61 -15.89 6.93
CA LEU A 143 24.09 -14.68 6.27
C LEU A 143 23.43 -14.47 4.90
N GLY A 144 23.26 -15.53 4.11
CA GLY A 144 22.56 -15.49 2.83
C GLY A 144 21.10 -15.03 2.98
N VAL A 145 20.39 -15.49 4.02
CA VAL A 145 19.02 -15.02 4.33
C VAL A 145 19.01 -13.54 4.72
N ILE A 146 19.99 -13.08 5.50
CA ILE A 146 20.13 -11.66 5.87
C ILE A 146 20.40 -10.82 4.63
N LEU A 147 21.34 -11.23 3.76
CA LEU A 147 21.69 -10.51 2.54
C LEU A 147 20.52 -10.49 1.55
N ASN A 148 19.81 -11.59 1.37
CA ASN A 148 18.59 -11.63 0.56
C ASN A 148 17.53 -10.68 1.13
N GLY A 149 17.38 -10.68 2.47
CA GLY A 149 16.58 -9.73 3.21
C GLY A 149 16.99 -8.29 2.89
N LEU A 150 18.24 -7.90 3.07
CA LEU A 150 18.71 -6.53 2.86
C LEU A 150 18.66 -6.11 1.39
N LEU A 151 19.17 -6.93 0.47
CA LEU A 151 19.35 -6.57 -0.93
C LEU A 151 18.01 -6.40 -1.67
N PHE A 152 17.06 -7.31 -1.45
CA PHE A 152 15.74 -7.24 -2.08
C PHE A 152 14.72 -6.42 -1.30
N SER A 153 15.06 -6.05 -0.06
CA SER A 153 14.15 -5.29 0.79
C SER A 153 14.58 -3.86 1.06
N LEU A 154 15.68 -3.37 0.49
CA LEU A 154 15.95 -1.95 0.49
C LEU A 154 14.77 -1.23 -0.18
N PRO A 155 13.92 -0.51 0.59
CA PRO A 155 12.97 0.39 -0.01
C PRO A 155 13.82 1.36 -0.83
N LYS A 156 13.49 1.51 -2.11
CA LYS A 156 14.10 2.56 -2.92
C LYS A 156 13.86 3.85 -2.13
N GLU A 157 14.95 4.46 -1.69
CA GLU A 157 14.99 5.62 -0.79
C GLU A 157 13.80 6.50 -1.10
N SER A 158 12.84 6.54 -0.15
CA SER A 158 11.64 7.34 -0.28
C SER A 158 12.09 8.74 -0.65
N VAL A 159 11.60 9.22 -1.79
CA VAL A 159 11.70 10.63 -2.14
C VAL A 159 11.39 11.40 -0.85
N PRO A 160 12.29 12.31 -0.38
CA PRO A 160 12.13 12.96 0.91
C PRO A 160 10.72 13.52 1.00
N ASP A 161 9.96 12.92 1.90
CA ASP A 161 8.57 13.22 2.10
C ASP A 161 8.55 14.58 2.80
N ASN A 162 8.47 15.65 2.01
CA ASN A 162 8.16 17.00 2.50
C ASN A 162 6.70 17.09 3.01
N THR A 163 6.11 15.96 3.43
CA THR A 163 4.77 15.89 4.00
C THR A 163 4.72 16.55 5.37
N PHE A 164 5.85 16.64 6.09
CA PHE A 164 5.95 17.45 7.30
C PHE A 164 5.66 18.94 6.99
N ASP A 165 6.18 19.46 5.88
CA ASP A 165 5.86 20.83 5.42
C ASP A 165 4.41 20.96 4.91
N ARG A 166 3.83 19.88 4.38
CA ARG A 166 2.41 19.89 3.97
C ARG A 166 1.44 19.87 5.14
N HIS A 167 1.75 19.22 6.26
CA HIS A 167 0.90 19.28 7.44
C HIS A 167 0.86 20.69 8.04
N SER A 168 1.97 21.43 8.01
CA SER A 168 1.95 22.86 8.36
C SER A 168 1.12 23.69 7.37
N LEU A 169 1.10 23.36 6.07
CA LEU A 169 0.27 24.05 5.09
C LEU A 169 -1.22 23.76 5.28
N PHE A 170 -1.63 22.50 5.50
CA PHE A 170 -3.03 22.16 5.73
C PHE A 170 -3.55 22.68 7.07
N ALA A 171 -2.73 22.68 8.13
CA ALA A 171 -3.09 23.30 9.40
C ALA A 171 -3.34 24.81 9.24
N ASN A 172 -2.56 25.49 8.38
CA ASN A 172 -2.73 26.92 8.12
C ASN A 172 -3.92 27.22 7.19
N GLU A 173 -4.20 26.36 6.20
CA GLU A 173 -5.33 26.51 5.29
C GLU A 173 -6.68 26.26 6.00
N GLN A 174 -6.72 25.35 6.98
CA GLN A 174 -7.92 25.09 7.78
C GLN A 174 -8.24 26.25 8.74
N SER A 175 -7.22 26.94 9.26
CA SER A 175 -7.42 28.19 10.01
C SER A 175 -7.92 29.34 9.13
N SER A 176 -7.51 29.39 7.86
CA SER A 176 -7.95 30.45 6.95
C SER A 176 -9.41 30.29 6.51
N ASN A 177 -9.89 29.05 6.31
CA ASN A 177 -11.28 28.79 5.91
C ASN A 177 -12.29 28.96 7.07
N ASN A 178 -11.89 28.74 8.32
CA ASN A 178 -12.76 29.01 9.47
C ASN A 178 -13.00 30.51 9.72
N SER A 179 -12.16 31.39 9.19
CA SER A 179 -12.32 32.84 9.37
C SER A 179 -13.32 33.48 8.40
N LEU A 180 -13.69 32.78 7.32
CA LEU A 180 -14.68 33.28 6.33
C LEU A 180 -16.12 32.89 6.68
N ASN A 181 -16.33 31.82 7.45
CA ASN A 181 -17.69 31.38 7.82
C ASN A 181 -18.28 32.13 9.03
N ASN A 182 -17.52 33.02 9.69
CA ASN A 182 -17.99 33.80 10.83
C ASN A 182 -18.36 35.26 10.49
N ALA A 183 -18.38 35.64 9.21
CA ALA A 183 -18.62 37.03 8.79
C ALA A 183 -20.02 37.32 8.23
N GLU A 184 -20.94 36.35 8.16
CA GLU A 184 -22.31 36.59 7.65
C GLU A 184 -23.37 36.19 8.69
N HIS A 185 -23.43 36.93 9.79
CA HIS A 185 -24.69 37.15 10.51
C HIS A 185 -25.27 38.47 10.01
N PHE A 186 -25.88 38.44 8.84
CA PHE A 186 -26.62 39.57 8.27
C PHE A 186 -28.11 39.35 8.58
N ASP A 187 -28.68 40.25 9.37
CA ASP A 187 -30.11 40.27 9.67
C ASP A 187 -30.93 40.37 8.37
N PRO A 188 -32.00 39.58 8.21
CA PRO A 188 -32.85 39.67 7.03
C PRO A 188 -33.70 40.95 7.08
N PRO A 189 -33.69 41.80 6.03
CA PRO A 189 -34.69 42.84 5.90
C PRO A 189 -36.02 42.19 5.49
N SER A 190 -37.02 42.39 6.33
CA SER A 190 -38.42 42.10 6.05
C SER A 190 -38.94 43.01 4.94
N THR A 191 -38.93 42.52 3.69
CA THR A 191 -39.63 43.16 2.58
C THR A 191 -40.74 42.27 2.04
N LEU A 192 -41.94 42.79 2.30
CA LEU A 192 -43.24 42.58 1.68
C LEU A 192 -43.20 42.42 0.15
N PHE A 193 -44.10 41.56 -0.35
CA PHE A 193 -44.71 41.52 -1.69
C PHE A 193 -43.81 41.66 -2.93
N SER A 194 -43.82 40.64 -3.81
CA SER A 194 -44.62 40.75 -5.05
C SER A 194 -44.65 39.43 -5.83
N LYS A 195 -45.83 39.15 -6.38
CA LYS A 195 -46.20 37.97 -7.14
C LYS A 195 -46.25 38.37 -8.62
N SER A 196 -45.31 37.88 -9.44
CA SER A 196 -45.46 37.86 -10.91
C SER A 196 -44.45 36.91 -11.56
N ASN A 197 -44.93 35.71 -11.88
CA ASN A 197 -44.85 34.95 -13.14
C ASN A 197 -43.60 34.93 -14.06
N PRO A 198 -43.50 33.86 -14.89
CA PRO A 198 -42.26 33.29 -15.39
C PRO A 198 -41.91 33.72 -16.81
N ALA A 199 -40.62 33.74 -17.11
CA ALA A 199 -39.98 33.35 -18.37
C ALA A 199 -38.61 34.05 -18.43
N GLU A 200 -37.54 33.28 -18.55
CA GLU A 200 -36.54 33.39 -19.62
C GLU A 200 -35.28 32.63 -19.24
N GLY A 201 -34.71 31.99 -20.26
CA GLY A 201 -33.82 30.85 -20.13
C GLY A 201 -32.44 31.19 -19.61
N PHE A 202 -31.93 30.33 -18.73
CA PHE A 202 -30.51 30.11 -18.56
C PHE A 202 -30.22 28.63 -18.80
N ASN A 203 -29.65 28.37 -19.97
CA ASN A 203 -29.19 27.06 -20.43
C ASN A 203 -27.90 26.69 -19.68
N ALA A 204 -28.03 26.16 -18.47
CA ALA A 204 -26.96 25.42 -17.83
C ALA A 204 -26.94 24.01 -18.44
N GLN A 205 -26.17 23.84 -19.52
CA GLN A 205 -25.85 22.53 -20.04
C GLN A 205 -25.10 21.74 -18.97
N TYR A 206 -25.85 20.83 -18.35
CA TYR A 206 -25.38 19.76 -17.51
C TYR A 206 -24.19 19.06 -18.18
N LEU A 207 -23.02 19.18 -17.57
CA LEU A 207 -21.94 18.20 -17.71
C LEU A 207 -22.45 16.89 -17.11
N THR A 208 -23.03 16.06 -17.97
CA THR A 208 -23.31 14.66 -17.68
C THR A 208 -22.00 13.97 -17.30
N PRO A 209 -21.88 13.37 -16.11
CA PRO A 209 -20.74 12.52 -15.79
C PRO A 209 -20.73 11.33 -16.76
N PRO A 210 -19.55 10.87 -17.22
CA PRO A 210 -19.46 9.72 -18.10
C PRO A 210 -20.08 8.48 -17.42
N PRO A 211 -20.78 7.62 -18.18
CA PRO A 211 -21.38 6.40 -17.63
C PRO A 211 -20.28 5.53 -17.01
N SER A 212 -20.44 5.21 -15.73
CA SER A 212 -19.56 4.30 -15.02
C SER A 212 -19.64 2.91 -15.65
N VAL A 213 -18.65 2.60 -16.47
CA VAL A 213 -18.35 1.25 -16.91
C VAL A 213 -17.85 0.49 -15.68
N THR A 214 -18.67 -0.40 -15.12
CA THR A 214 -18.34 -1.81 -14.79
C THR A 214 -19.40 -2.44 -13.85
N GLU A 215 -20.53 -2.90 -14.39
CA GLU A 215 -21.46 -3.82 -13.68
C GLU A 215 -21.68 -5.17 -14.39
N HIS A 216 -20.86 -5.51 -15.40
CA HIS A 216 -21.10 -6.71 -16.22
C HIS A 216 -20.16 -7.91 -16.01
N THR A 217 -19.41 -7.98 -14.90
CA THR A 217 -18.46 -9.11 -14.67
C THR A 217 -18.69 -9.90 -13.39
N THR A 218 -19.93 -10.09 -12.95
CA THR A 218 -20.30 -11.01 -11.86
C THR A 218 -21.19 -12.16 -12.34
N ARG A 219 -20.94 -12.68 -13.55
CA ARG A 219 -21.54 -13.95 -14.00
C ARG A 219 -20.61 -15.13 -13.72
N GLN A 220 -21.16 -16.08 -12.94
CA GLN A 220 -20.83 -17.52 -12.95
C GLN A 220 -19.63 -18.01 -12.09
N LEU A 221 -19.73 -17.88 -10.77
CA LEU A 221 -19.11 -18.87 -9.88
C LEU A 221 -20.10 -20.02 -9.69
N LYS A 222 -19.90 -21.11 -10.42
CA LYS A 222 -20.60 -22.39 -10.22
C LYS A 222 -20.36 -22.85 -8.77
N LYS A 223 -21.43 -23.00 -8.00
CA LYS A 223 -21.40 -23.73 -6.72
C LYS A 223 -20.98 -25.17 -6.99
N ASN A 224 -19.71 -25.49 -6.75
CA ASN A 224 -19.31 -26.88 -6.58
C ASN A 224 -19.86 -27.36 -5.25
N LYS A 225 -20.75 -28.35 -5.32
CA LYS A 225 -21.34 -29.06 -4.19
C LYS A 225 -20.22 -29.93 -3.59
N GLU A 226 -19.64 -29.48 -2.48
CA GLU A 226 -18.67 -30.27 -1.72
C GLU A 226 -19.32 -31.55 -1.21
N GLU A 227 -18.74 -32.68 -1.59
CA GLU A 227 -19.09 -34.01 -1.10
C GLU A 227 -18.41 -34.22 0.26
N PRO A 228 -19.10 -34.76 1.28
CA PRO A 228 -18.53 -34.94 2.60
C PRO A 228 -17.38 -35.97 2.61
N PRO A 229 -16.34 -35.78 3.44
CA PRO A 229 -15.17 -36.65 3.46
C PRO A 229 -15.53 -38.07 3.94
N LYS A 230 -15.14 -39.07 3.14
CA LYS A 230 -15.23 -40.48 3.50
C LYS A 230 -14.31 -40.77 4.69
N ARG A 231 -14.91 -41.18 5.80
CA ARG A 231 -14.25 -41.61 7.04
C ARG A 231 -13.50 -42.92 6.77
N ILE A 232 -12.17 -42.86 6.72
CA ILE A 232 -11.32 -44.05 6.64
C ILE A 232 -11.29 -44.67 8.04
N THR A 233 -12.01 -45.76 8.24
CA THR A 233 -11.84 -46.67 9.38
C THR A 233 -10.63 -47.54 9.11
N ALA A 234 -9.53 -47.28 9.82
CA ALA A 234 -8.41 -48.20 9.88
C ALA A 234 -8.76 -49.32 10.87
N GLU A 235 -8.94 -50.54 10.35
CA GLU A 235 -8.91 -51.76 11.16
C GLU A 235 -7.46 -52.03 11.59
N LEU A 236 -7.26 -52.15 12.90
CA LEU A 236 -6.06 -52.73 13.51
C LEU A 236 -6.30 -54.25 13.62
N GLN A 237 -5.50 -55.03 12.89
CA GLN A 237 -5.22 -56.44 13.19
C GLN A 237 -3.87 -56.54 13.90
#